data_AF-A0A933GDE2-F1
#
_entry.id   AF-A0A933GDE2-F1
#
_cell.length_a   1.000
_cell.length_b   1.000
_cell.length_c   1.000
_cell.angle_alpha   90.00
_cell.angle_beta   90.00
_cell.angle_gamma   90.00
#
_symmetry.space_group_name_H-M   'P 1'
#
loop_
_entity.id
_entity.type
_entity.pdbx_description
1 polymer ?
#
loop_
_entity_poly.entity_id
_entity_poly.type
_entity_poly.pdbx_seq_one_letter_code
_entity_poly.pdbx_strand_id
1 'polypeptide(L)'
;EVPKYVGGVYYSRGVLIGAILAEGVRLGLQNFGEPLTGEKVKKGYESIKNFTLGGFLPPMTVTPQDHEGGGWVRIYHVKGKEWVPATDWIRGYRDEVFKLVNEANKKK
;
A
#
# COMPACT_ATOMS: atom_id res chain seq x y z
N GLU A 1 7.61 -3.84 -28.80
CA GLU A 1 6.26 -3.35 -28.45
C GLU A 1 5.98 -3.62 -26.97
N VAL A 2 5.18 -2.78 -26.31
CA VAL A 2 4.78 -2.99 -24.91
C VAL A 2 3.61 -3.98 -24.87
N PRO A 3 3.64 -5.04 -24.03
CA PRO A 3 2.54 -6.00 -23.95
C PRO A 3 1.21 -5.36 -23.54
N LYS A 4 0.09 -5.84 -24.11
CA LYS A 4 -1.27 -5.28 -23.90
C LYS A 4 -1.75 -5.24 -22.44
N TYR A 5 -1.19 -6.07 -21.56
CA TYR A 5 -1.57 -6.12 -20.15
C TYR A 5 -0.88 -5.03 -19.31
N VAL A 6 0.19 -4.41 -19.82
CA VAL A 6 0.89 -3.32 -19.13
C VAL A 6 -0.05 -2.13 -19.01
N GLY A 7 -0.14 -1.57 -17.80
CA GLY A 7 -1.10 -0.52 -17.46
C GLY A 7 -2.48 -1.02 -17.03
N GLY A 8 -2.80 -2.31 -17.26
CA GLY A 8 -4.03 -2.92 -16.74
C GLY A 8 -3.99 -3.13 -15.22
N VAL A 9 -5.16 -3.31 -14.60
CA VAL A 9 -5.31 -3.41 -13.13
C VAL A 9 -4.42 -4.47 -12.48
N TYR A 10 -4.29 -5.65 -13.10
CA TYR A 10 -3.48 -6.74 -12.55
C TYR A 10 -1.98 -6.46 -12.62
N TYR A 11 -1.54 -5.85 -13.72
CA TYR A 11 -0.15 -5.41 -13.85
C TYR A 11 0.15 -4.31 -12.83
N SER A 12 -0.72 -3.31 -12.74
CA SER A 12 -0.60 -2.20 -11.80
C SER A 12 -0.58 -2.68 -10.33
N ARG A 13 -1.34 -3.72 -10.00
CA ARG A 13 -1.30 -4.36 -8.66
C ARG A 13 0.08 -4.97 -8.37
N GLY A 14 0.69 -5.63 -9.35
CA GLY A 14 2.04 -6.16 -9.22
C GLY A 14 3.07 -5.06 -8.97
N VAL A 15 2.99 -3.97 -9.73
CA VAL A 15 3.85 -2.78 -9.54
C VAL A 15 3.67 -2.19 -8.14
N LEU A 16 2.43 -2.05 -7.66
CA LEU A 16 2.13 -1.56 -6.32
C LEU A 16 2.78 -2.44 -5.24
N ILE A 17 2.59 -3.76 -5.30
CA ILE A 17 3.14 -4.69 -4.29
C ILE A 17 4.68 -4.64 -4.31
N GLY A 18 5.27 -4.70 -5.51
CA GLY A 18 6.72 -4.65 -5.68
C GLY A 18 7.33 -3.36 -5.13
N ALA A 19 6.69 -2.22 -5.36
CA ALA A 19 7.19 -0.92 -4.89
C ALA A 19 7.16 -0.79 -3.36
N ILE A 20 6.07 -1.21 -2.71
CA ILE A 20 5.98 -1.12 -1.24
C ILE A 20 7.00 -2.08 -0.58
N LEU A 21 7.18 -3.29 -1.14
CA LEU A 21 8.21 -4.21 -0.66
C LEU A 21 9.62 -3.64 -0.83
N ALA A 22 9.92 -3.07 -2.00
CA ALA A 22 11.20 -2.43 -2.27
C ALA A 22 11.46 -1.25 -1.31
N GLU A 23 10.44 -0.45 -1.02
CA GLU A 23 10.55 0.66 -0.07
C GLU A 23 10.81 0.17 1.36
N GLY A 24 10.12 -0.88 1.81
CA GLY A 24 10.38 -1.50 3.13
C GLY A 24 11.82 -2.03 3.25
N VAL A 25 12.35 -2.67 2.20
CA VAL A 25 13.74 -3.12 2.13
C VAL A 25 14.71 -1.93 2.15
N ARG A 26 14.44 -0.89 1.36
CA ARG A 26 15.27 0.32 1.28
C ARG A 26 15.35 1.01 2.65
N LEU A 27 14.22 1.19 3.33
CA LEU A 27 14.16 1.76 4.68
C LEU A 27 14.83 0.85 5.71
N GLY A 28 14.68 -0.47 5.57
CA GLY A 28 15.38 -1.45 6.39
C GLY A 28 16.90 -1.32 6.30
N LEU A 29 17.43 -1.21 5.07
CA LEU A 29 18.85 -0.95 4.81
C LEU A 29 19.27 0.41 5.37
N GLN A 30 18.52 1.47 5.05
CA GLN A 30 18.84 2.84 5.44
C GLN A 30 18.89 3.02 6.96
N ASN A 31 17.95 2.42 7.69
CA ASN A 31 17.80 2.65 9.12
C ASN A 31 18.57 1.64 9.98
N PHE A 32 18.87 0.44 9.47
CA PHE A 32 19.44 -0.65 10.28
C PHE A 32 20.67 -1.34 9.66
N GLY A 33 21.07 -0.97 8.44
CA GLY A 33 22.27 -1.48 7.77
C GLY A 33 22.27 -2.99 7.49
N GLU A 34 23.37 -3.47 6.94
CA GLU A 34 23.61 -4.89 6.66
C GLU A 34 24.09 -5.68 7.91
N PRO A 35 23.94 -7.01 7.94
CA PRO A 35 23.13 -7.81 7.02
C PRO A 35 21.64 -7.51 7.21
N LEU A 36 20.87 -7.59 6.12
CA LEU A 36 19.43 -7.42 6.17
C LEU A 36 18.77 -8.70 6.70
N THR A 37 17.96 -8.56 7.74
CA THR A 37 17.16 -9.65 8.32
C THR A 37 15.68 -9.37 8.12
N GLY A 38 14.83 -10.40 8.24
CA GLY A 38 13.38 -10.24 8.19
C GLY A 38 12.86 -9.20 9.20
N GLU A 39 13.45 -9.15 10.40
CA GLU A 39 13.10 -8.14 11.42
C GLU A 39 13.48 -6.72 11.00
N LYS A 40 14.64 -6.52 10.35
CA LYS A 40 15.03 -5.20 9.81
C LYS A 40 14.11 -4.79 8.65
N VAL A 41 13.74 -5.72 7.78
CA VAL A 41 12.78 -5.46 6.69
C VAL A 41 11.41 -5.08 7.24
N LYS A 42 10.92 -5.81 8.26
CA LYS A 42 9.68 -5.49 8.94
C LYS A 42 9.71 -4.07 9.53
N LYS A 43 10.76 -3.72 10.28
CA LYS A 43 10.91 -2.37 10.85
C LYS A 43 11.01 -1.29 9.77
N GLY A 44 11.66 -1.58 8.65
CA GLY A 44 11.70 -0.70 7.48
C GLY A 44 10.31 -0.49 6.88
N TYR A 45 9.56 -1.57 6.70
CA TYR A 45 8.17 -1.56 6.23
C TYR A 45 7.26 -0.76 7.18
N GLU A 46 7.38 -0.94 8.49
CA GLU A 46 6.68 -0.18 9.54
C GLU A 46 7.14 1.28 9.68
N SER A 47 8.17 1.69 8.94
CA SER A 47 8.65 3.07 8.87
C SER A 47 8.20 3.82 7.61
N ILE A 48 7.44 3.16 6.73
CA ILE A 48 6.89 3.77 5.51
C ILE A 48 5.93 4.90 5.89
N LYS A 49 6.21 6.13 5.42
CA LYS A 49 5.36 7.31 5.64
C LYS A 49 5.12 8.07 4.34
N ASN A 50 3.85 8.32 4.04
CA ASN A 50 3.39 9.08 2.87
C ASN A 50 4.04 8.63 1.54
N PHE A 51 4.35 7.34 1.40
CA PHE A 51 5.01 6.83 0.21
C PHE A 51 4.01 6.80 -0.96
N THR A 52 4.38 7.45 -2.06
CA THR A 52 3.60 7.45 -3.30
C THR A 52 4.52 7.27 -4.49
N LEU A 53 3.98 6.79 -5.61
CA LEU A 53 4.66 6.73 -6.90
C LEU A 53 4.07 7.77 -7.85
N GLY A 54 4.21 9.05 -7.50
CA GLY A 54 3.65 10.15 -8.30
C GLY A 54 2.12 10.07 -8.45
N GLY A 55 1.41 9.58 -7.43
CA GLY A 55 -0.05 9.43 -7.43
C GLY A 55 -0.57 8.13 -8.03
N PHE A 56 0.30 7.26 -8.56
CA PHE A 56 -0.08 5.92 -9.02
C PHE A 56 -0.65 5.05 -7.89
N LEU A 57 -0.06 5.15 -6.69
CA LEU A 57 -0.56 4.53 -5.47
C LEU A 57 -0.86 5.63 -4.41
N PRO A 58 -1.82 5.41 -3.50
CA PRO A 58 -2.18 6.39 -2.48
C PRO A 58 -0.98 6.67 -1.56
N PRO A 59 -1.00 7.76 -0.77
CA PRO A 59 0.08 8.05 0.17
C PRO A 59 0.10 6.99 1.30
N MET A 60 0.83 5.90 1.07
CA MET A 60 0.89 4.75 1.96
C MET A 60 1.65 5.12 3.22
N THR A 61 1.05 4.84 4.37
CA THR A 61 1.70 4.96 5.68
C THR A 61 1.44 3.70 6.49
N VAL A 62 2.51 2.98 6.79
CA VAL A 62 2.47 1.75 7.56
C VAL A 62 3.05 2.02 8.93
N THR A 63 2.45 1.44 9.97
CA THR A 63 2.93 1.54 11.35
C THR A 63 2.90 0.16 12.02
N PRO A 64 3.56 -0.07 13.15
CA PRO A 64 3.46 -1.34 13.86
C PRO A 64 2.03 -1.72 14.26
N GLN A 65 1.12 -0.74 14.38
CA GLN A 65 -0.30 -0.95 14.70
C GLN A 65 -1.19 -1.07 13.44
N ASP A 66 -0.68 -0.70 12.26
CA ASP A 66 -1.43 -0.65 11.01
C ASP A 66 -0.57 -1.11 9.83
N HIS A 67 -0.71 -2.40 9.47
CA HIS A 67 -0.04 -2.99 8.31
C HIS A 67 -0.82 -2.83 7.00
N GLU A 68 -2.00 -2.17 7.02
CA GLU A 68 -2.82 -1.94 5.82
C GLU A 68 -2.32 -0.76 5.00
N GLY A 69 -1.72 0.24 5.65
CA GLY A 69 -1.11 1.38 4.95
C GLY A 69 -2.03 2.61 4.79
N GLY A 70 -3.23 2.58 5.38
CA GLY A 70 -4.14 3.74 5.42
C GLY A 70 -5.57 3.51 4.91
N GLY A 71 -5.92 2.31 4.43
CA GLY A 71 -7.29 1.94 4.05
C GLY A 71 -7.86 2.76 2.89
N TRP A 72 -7.00 3.01 1.90
CA TRP A 72 -7.30 3.87 0.75
C TRP A 72 -8.06 3.11 -0.33
N VAL A 73 -9.05 3.78 -0.89
CA VAL A 73 -9.79 3.33 -2.08
C VAL A 73 -9.98 4.50 -3.04
N ARG A 74 -10.28 4.17 -4.30
CA ARG A 74 -10.64 5.15 -5.32
C ARG A 74 -11.73 4.54 -6.18
N ILE A 75 -12.75 5.33 -6.49
CA ILE A 75 -13.88 4.89 -7.32
C ILE A 75 -13.55 5.22 -8.77
N TYR A 76 -13.88 4.31 -9.67
CA TYR A 76 -13.69 4.47 -11.11
C TYR A 76 -15.01 4.33 -11.85
N HIS A 77 -15.20 5.12 -12.91
CA HIS A 77 -16.26 4.93 -13.89
C HIS A 77 -15.69 4.29 -15.15
N VAL A 78 -16.47 3.39 -15.76
CA VAL A 78 -16.17 2.90 -17.11
C VAL A 78 -16.74 3.89 -18.12
N LYS A 79 -15.88 4.54 -18.90
CA LYS A 79 -16.26 5.40 -20.01
C LYS A 79 -15.83 4.73 -21.32
N GLY A 80 -16.78 4.16 -22.04
CA GLY A 80 -16.49 3.34 -23.22
C GLY A 80 -15.68 2.09 -22.86
N LYS A 81 -14.40 2.06 -23.22
CA LYS A 81 -13.47 0.95 -22.92
C LYS A 81 -12.42 1.30 -21.87
N GLU A 82 -12.51 2.47 -21.24
CA GLU A 82 -11.51 2.98 -20.31
C GLU A 82 -12.05 3.12 -18.89
N TRP A 83 -11.17 2.89 -17.90
CA TRP A 83 -11.43 3.15 -16.49
C TRP A 83 -10.95 4.56 -16.13
N VAL A 84 -11.86 5.44 -15.74
CA VAL A 84 -11.55 6.82 -15.39
C VAL A 84 -11.83 7.04 -13.91
N PRO A 85 -10.87 7.56 -13.12
CA PRO A 85 -11.11 7.97 -11.74
C PRO A 85 -12.33 8.87 -11.62
N ALA A 86 -13.28 8.51 -10.77
CA ALA A 86 -14.44 9.32 -10.42
C ALA A 86 -14.22 10.13 -9.15
N THR A 87 -13.26 9.71 -8.32
CA THR A 87 -12.87 10.37 -7.08
C THR A 87 -11.35 10.46 -6.99
N ASP A 88 -10.87 11.33 -6.10
CA ASP A 88 -9.52 11.19 -5.55
C ASP A 88 -9.43 9.95 -4.64
N TRP A 89 -8.25 9.73 -4.04
CA TRP A 89 -8.10 8.74 -2.99
C TRP A 89 -8.94 9.13 -1.77
N ILE A 90 -9.77 8.21 -1.31
CA ILE A 90 -10.59 8.35 -0.11
C ILE A 90 -10.28 7.22 0.86
N ARG A 91 -10.54 7.41 2.16
CA ARG A 91 -10.33 6.38 3.19
C ARG A 91 -11.65 5.73 3.56
N GLY A 92 -11.65 4.41 3.71
CA GLY A 92 -12.75 3.71 4.38
C GLY A 92 -12.72 4.01 5.88
N TYR A 93 -13.89 4.11 6.52
CA TYR A 93 -14.14 4.42 7.94
C TYR A 93 -13.11 3.82 8.92
N ARG A 94 -11.94 4.45 9.09
CA ARG A 94 -10.78 3.85 9.76
C ARG A 94 -11.09 3.49 11.21
N ASP A 95 -11.77 4.38 11.92
CA ASP A 95 -12.07 4.18 13.33
C ASP A 95 -12.99 2.97 13.55
N GLU A 96 -14.03 2.81 12.71
CA GLU A 96 -14.92 1.66 12.78
C GLU A 96 -14.21 0.36 12.38
N VAL A 97 -13.40 0.40 11.31
CA VAL A 97 -12.59 -0.76 10.89
C VAL A 97 -11.63 -1.18 12.01
N PHE A 98 -10.92 -0.25 12.64
CA PHE A 98 -10.01 -0.57 13.75
C PHE A 98 -10.74 -1.08 14.98
N LYS A 99 -11.91 -0.55 15.30
CA LYS A 99 -12.76 -1.09 16.37
C LYS A 99 -13.07 -2.57 16.12
N LEU A 100 -13.52 -2.91 14.92
CA LEU A 100 -13.83 -4.29 14.54
C LEU A 100 -12.58 -5.19 14.54
N VAL A 101 -11.44 -4.69 14.05
CA VAL A 101 -10.15 -5.41 14.10
C VAL A 101 -9.75 -5.72 15.54
N ASN A 102 -9.86 -4.74 16.44
CA ASN A 102 -9.53 -4.90 17.85
C ASN A 102 -10.48 -5.88 18.55
N GLU A 103 -11.77 -5.83 18.25
CA GLU A 103 -12.76 -6.80 18.74
C GLU A 103 -12.45 -8.22 18.25
N ALA A 104 -12.07 -8.38 16.98
CA ALA A 104 -11.68 -9.66 16.42
C ALA A 104 -10.40 -10.23 17.06
N ASN A 105 -9.41 -9.36 17.34
CA ASN A 105 -8.16 -9.77 17.97
C ASN A 105 -8.33 -10.26 19.41
N LYS A 106 -9.30 -9.72 20.16
CA LYS A 106 -9.62 -10.16 21.54
C LYS A 106 -10.19 -11.58 21.61
N LYS A 107 -10.68 -12.13 20.48
CA LYS A 107 -11.28 -13.47 20.41
C LYS A 107 -10.27 -14.58 20.14
N LYS A 108 -8.99 -14.22 19.91
CA LYS A 108 -7.87 -15.16 19.82
C LYS A 108 -7.21 -15.31 21.17
#